data_AF-A0A358NE63-F1
#
_entry.id   AF-A0A358NE63-F1
#
_cell.length_a   1.000
_cell.length_b   1.000
_cell.length_c   1.000
_cell.angle_alpha   90.00
_cell.angle_beta   90.00
_cell.angle_gamma   90.00
#
_symmetry.space_group_name_H-M   'P 1'
#
loop_
_entity.id
_entity.type
_entity.pdbx_description
1 polymer ?
#
loop_
_entity_poly.entity_id
_entity_poly.type
_entity_poly.pdbx_seq_one_letter_code
_entity_poly.pdbx_strand_id
1 'polypeptide(L)'
;MRRIAFIVVLIVSASFLFGCTMIPASQETGRGPSEYAEIKNSGEIKKENESLKEEIGNLKSEIDKKDRDYLELAKNNEAVISKLQDAEAKLNILDNEGIPDFASEKTDKNDIMSYLNSSRTMLDRSLRGIEILESYSDSSILFYATGYGDSFNQMFIWSVGSTEPELVNGAAFAKNGYLERINDRFIMIMTGNDGERKMLDIEKKSIISSFYSRQKPYLIAETSSFIIQKPDTGAFVLYDFVNAKEQEIALDYNNKYSSFEVDEASGRVIFAGIHKDEYETEYRVEAAANLSKIKEKYNILSLEEAIVNKGGAGAAEDENSADSAGNVELVEGTNNEV
;
A
#
# COMPACT_ATOMS: atom_id res chain seq x y z
N MET A 1 -18.08 -28.39 4.58
CA MET A 1 -18.83 -29.34 3.73
C MET A 1 -19.43 -30.51 4.53
N ARG A 2 -20.38 -30.26 5.45
CA ARG A 2 -21.05 -31.33 6.23
C ARG A 2 -22.56 -31.16 6.40
N ARG A 3 -23.18 -30.16 5.76
CA ARG A 3 -24.63 -29.89 5.87
C ARG A 3 -25.43 -30.11 4.58
N ILE A 4 -24.77 -30.35 3.44
CA ILE A 4 -25.44 -30.63 2.15
C ILE A 4 -25.73 -32.13 1.95
N ALA A 5 -25.09 -33.01 2.72
CA ALA A 5 -25.27 -34.46 2.60
C ALA A 5 -26.62 -34.99 3.13
N PHE A 6 -27.32 -34.26 3.99
CA PHE A 6 -28.56 -34.75 4.61
C PHE A 6 -29.80 -34.62 3.73
N ILE A 7 -29.83 -33.67 2.78
CA ILE A 7 -31.03 -33.44 1.94
C ILE A 7 -31.08 -34.42 0.76
N VAL A 8 -29.94 -34.92 0.28
CA VAL A 8 -29.89 -35.88 -0.85
C VAL A 8 -30.24 -37.31 -0.41
N VAL A 9 -29.98 -37.68 0.84
CA VAL A 9 -30.28 -39.03 1.38
C VAL A 9 -31.79 -39.23 1.65
N LEU A 10 -32.54 -38.15 1.86
CA LEU A 10 -33.98 -38.21 2.13
C LEU A 10 -34.83 -38.36 0.85
N ILE A 11 -34.31 -37.94 -0.32
CA ILE A 11 -35.03 -38.04 -1.60
C ILE A 11 -34.84 -39.43 -2.26
N VAL A 12 -33.74 -40.13 -1.98
CA VAL A 12 -33.44 -41.45 -2.58
C VAL A 12 -34.12 -42.61 -1.84
N SER A 13 -34.49 -42.45 -0.56
CA SER A 13 -35.12 -43.52 0.23
C SER A 13 -36.62 -43.72 -0.02
N ALA A 14 -37.26 -42.87 -0.83
CA ALA A 14 -38.68 -42.98 -1.16
C ALA A 14 -39.00 -43.78 -2.45
N SER A 15 -37.99 -44.31 -3.16
CA SER A 15 -38.18 -44.87 -4.52
C SER A 15 -37.88 -46.36 -4.71
N PHE A 16 -37.69 -47.18 -3.66
CA PHE A 16 -37.33 -48.59 -3.83
C PHE A 16 -38.03 -49.58 -2.86
N LEU A 17 -39.37 -49.62 -2.89
CA LEU A 17 -40.13 -50.79 -2.40
C LEU A 17 -41.27 -51.15 -3.35
N PHE A 18 -40.93 -51.54 -4.58
CA PHE A 18 -41.76 -52.43 -5.39
C PHE A 18 -41.28 -53.87 -5.17
N GLY A 19 -41.94 -54.58 -4.25
CA GLY A 19 -41.76 -56.00 -4.02
C GLY A 19 -43.12 -56.64 -3.74
N CYS A 20 -43.56 -57.52 -4.64
CA CYS A 20 -44.84 -58.21 -4.60
C CYS A 20 -45.10 -58.91 -3.27
N THR A 21 -46.16 -58.51 -2.56
CA THR A 21 -46.84 -59.37 -1.59
C THR A 21 -48.07 -59.97 -2.26
N MET A 22 -48.03 -61.29 -2.46
CA MET A 22 -49.16 -62.09 -2.91
C MET A 22 -50.31 -61.94 -1.90
N ILE A 23 -51.46 -61.45 -2.36
CA ILE A 23 -52.66 -61.27 -1.54
C ILE A 23 -53.16 -62.68 -1.14
N PRO A 24 -53.26 -63.03 0.15
CA PRO A 24 -53.88 -64.28 0.54
C PRO A 24 -55.38 -64.23 0.22
N ALA A 25 -55.94 -65.39 -0.14
CA ALA A 25 -57.34 -65.52 -0.48
C ALA A 25 -58.23 -64.95 0.63
N SER A 26 -59.04 -63.97 0.22
CA SER A 26 -60.14 -63.36 0.98
C SER A 26 -60.93 -64.41 1.77
N GLN A 27 -60.83 -64.37 3.10
CA GLN A 27 -61.91 -64.87 3.94
C GLN A 27 -63.06 -63.87 3.83
N GLU A 28 -64.22 -64.39 3.43
CA GLU A 28 -65.49 -63.69 3.28
C GLU A 28 -65.76 -62.70 4.43
N THR A 29 -65.50 -61.42 4.18
CA THR A 29 -66.28 -60.37 4.84
C THR A 29 -67.65 -60.39 4.18
N GLY A 30 -68.60 -61.09 4.80
CA GLY A 30 -69.97 -61.27 4.31
C GLY A 30 -70.78 -59.97 4.28
N ARG A 31 -70.48 -59.08 3.33
CA ARG A 31 -71.34 -57.96 2.95
C ARG A 31 -71.36 -57.84 1.43
N GLY A 32 -72.56 -57.92 0.86
CA GLY A 32 -72.78 -57.87 -0.58
C GLY A 32 -72.63 -56.46 -1.18
N PRO A 33 -72.49 -56.34 -2.50
CA PRO A 33 -72.24 -55.07 -3.22
C PRO A 33 -73.29 -53.96 -2.99
N SER A 34 -74.44 -54.28 -2.41
CA SER A 34 -75.51 -53.33 -2.07
C SER A 34 -75.34 -52.62 -0.72
N GLU A 35 -74.28 -52.92 0.06
CA GLU A 35 -74.04 -52.31 1.37
C GLU A 35 -72.96 -51.21 1.39
N TYR A 36 -72.34 -50.91 0.24
CA TYR A 36 -71.50 -49.73 0.05
C TYR A 36 -72.32 -48.54 -0.44
N ALA A 37 -73.31 -48.13 0.35
CA ALA A 37 -74.02 -46.87 0.16
C ALA A 37 -73.31 -45.73 0.91
N GLU A 38 -72.05 -45.46 0.57
CA GLU A 38 -71.47 -44.13 0.70
C GLU A 38 -70.83 -43.79 -0.65
N ILE A 39 -71.69 -43.57 -1.64
CA ILE A 39 -71.29 -42.83 -2.84
C ILE A 39 -71.09 -41.39 -2.36
N LYS A 40 -69.86 -41.03 -1.94
CA LYS A 40 -69.44 -39.62 -1.91
C LYS A 40 -69.76 -39.08 -3.31
N ASN A 41 -70.65 -38.10 -3.37
CA ASN A 41 -71.23 -37.63 -4.62
C ASN A 41 -70.08 -37.19 -5.55
N SER A 42 -70.09 -37.59 -6.83
CA SER A 42 -69.06 -37.16 -7.80
C SER A 42 -68.91 -35.63 -7.86
N GLY A 43 -69.96 -34.88 -7.52
CA GLY A 43 -69.93 -33.43 -7.34
C GLY A 43 -69.17 -32.96 -6.09
N GLU A 44 -69.20 -33.71 -4.98
CA GLU A 44 -68.41 -33.41 -3.77
C GLU A 44 -66.93 -33.66 -4.01
N ILE A 45 -66.56 -34.74 -4.70
CA ILE A 45 -65.16 -35.03 -5.06
C ILE A 45 -64.60 -33.96 -6.02
N LYS A 46 -65.42 -33.45 -6.96
CA LYS A 46 -65.02 -32.33 -7.82
C LYS A 46 -64.79 -31.04 -7.03
N LYS A 47 -65.69 -30.70 -6.11
CA LYS A 47 -65.55 -29.52 -5.24
C LYS A 47 -64.32 -29.63 -4.33
N GLU A 48 -64.09 -30.80 -3.77
CA GLU A 48 -62.91 -31.09 -2.94
C GLU A 48 -61.61 -30.91 -3.75
N ASN A 49 -61.56 -31.44 -4.99
CA ASN A 49 -60.41 -31.24 -5.88
C ASN A 49 -60.20 -29.79 -6.32
N GLU A 50 -61.27 -29.04 -6.59
CA GLU A 50 -61.18 -27.61 -6.92
C GLU A 50 -60.65 -26.80 -5.72
N SER A 51 -61.16 -27.08 -4.52
CA SER A 51 -60.69 -26.48 -3.26
C SER A 51 -59.21 -26.79 -3.01
N LEU A 52 -58.79 -28.04 -3.18
CA LEU A 52 -57.39 -28.43 -3.01
C LEU A 52 -56.47 -27.77 -4.05
N LYS A 53 -56.95 -27.59 -5.28
CA LYS A 53 -56.19 -26.89 -6.33
C LYS A 53 -55.99 -25.41 -6.00
N GLU A 54 -57.00 -24.77 -5.44
CA GLU A 54 -56.93 -23.39 -4.95
C GLU A 54 -55.97 -23.28 -3.76
N GLU A 55 -56.05 -24.21 -2.80
CA GLU A 55 -55.15 -24.27 -1.65
C GLU A 55 -53.69 -24.51 -2.06
N ILE A 56 -53.43 -25.40 -3.02
CA ILE A 56 -52.09 -25.60 -3.60
C ILE A 56 -51.60 -24.32 -4.29
N GLY A 57 -52.47 -23.61 -5.01
CA GLY A 57 -52.13 -22.33 -5.64
C GLY A 57 -51.72 -21.27 -4.61
N ASN A 58 -52.49 -21.17 -3.52
CA ASN A 58 -52.20 -20.24 -2.42
C ASN A 58 -50.91 -20.60 -1.69
N LEU A 59 -50.71 -21.88 -1.35
CA LEU A 59 -49.49 -22.37 -0.71
C LEU A 59 -48.25 -22.12 -1.57
N LYS A 60 -48.36 -22.33 -2.89
CA LYS A 60 -47.27 -22.04 -3.83
C LYS A 60 -46.94 -20.55 -3.85
N SER A 61 -47.94 -19.68 -3.91
CA SER A 61 -47.72 -18.24 -3.83
C SER A 61 -47.12 -17.80 -2.49
N GLU A 62 -47.47 -18.45 -1.39
CA GLU A 62 -46.91 -18.17 -0.07
C GLU A 62 -45.44 -18.60 0.01
N ILE A 63 -45.10 -19.76 -0.56
CA ILE A 63 -43.71 -20.23 -0.69
C ILE A 63 -42.89 -19.24 -1.54
N ASP A 64 -43.38 -18.86 -2.72
CA ASP A 64 -42.68 -17.91 -3.60
C ASP A 64 -42.51 -16.53 -2.95
N LYS A 65 -43.39 -16.15 -2.03
CA LYS A 65 -43.25 -14.93 -1.23
C LYS A 65 -42.19 -15.12 -0.15
N LYS A 66 -42.25 -16.20 0.63
CA LYS A 66 -41.26 -16.52 1.67
C LYS A 66 -39.85 -16.65 1.12
N ASP A 67 -39.67 -17.23 -0.06
CA ASP A 67 -38.37 -17.36 -0.71
C ASP A 67 -37.79 -15.99 -1.10
N ARG A 68 -38.63 -15.07 -1.59
CA ARG A 68 -38.23 -13.68 -1.86
C ARG A 68 -37.86 -12.94 -0.57
N ASP A 69 -38.71 -13.03 0.44
CA ASP A 69 -38.48 -12.40 1.74
C ASP A 69 -37.17 -12.93 2.37
N TYR A 70 -36.90 -14.24 2.26
CA TYR A 70 -35.65 -14.85 2.72
C TYR A 70 -34.42 -14.33 1.99
N LEU A 71 -34.48 -14.20 0.66
CA LEU A 71 -33.37 -13.65 -0.14
C LEU A 71 -33.10 -12.18 0.18
N GLU A 72 -34.15 -11.39 0.41
CA GLU A 72 -34.02 -9.99 0.81
C GLU A 72 -33.40 -9.88 2.22
N LEU A 73 -33.85 -10.72 3.16
CA LEU A 73 -33.28 -10.78 4.50
C LEU A 73 -31.79 -11.17 4.48
N ALA A 74 -31.43 -12.15 3.65
CA ALA A 74 -30.04 -12.60 3.49
C ALA A 74 -29.13 -11.46 2.98
N LYS A 75 -29.56 -10.75 1.94
CA LYS A 75 -28.82 -9.58 1.41
C LYS A 75 -28.70 -8.46 2.44
N ASN A 76 -29.76 -8.21 3.19
CA ASN A 76 -29.74 -7.19 4.24
C ASN A 76 -28.77 -7.59 5.36
N ASN A 77 -28.78 -8.85 5.78
CA ASN A 77 -27.84 -9.36 6.77
C ASN A 77 -26.38 -9.25 6.31
N GLU A 78 -26.06 -9.57 5.06
CA GLU A 78 -24.72 -9.38 4.49
C GLU A 78 -24.30 -7.90 4.52
N ALA A 79 -25.19 -6.98 4.13
CA ALA A 79 -24.92 -5.54 4.18
C ALA A 79 -24.71 -5.02 5.61
N VAL A 80 -25.43 -5.57 6.60
CA VAL A 80 -25.24 -5.23 8.02
C VAL A 80 -23.89 -5.75 8.53
N ILE A 81 -23.51 -6.97 8.19
CA ILE A 81 -22.22 -7.56 8.58
C ILE A 81 -21.06 -6.73 8.02
N SER A 82 -21.11 -6.35 6.74
CA SER A 82 -20.10 -5.50 6.11
C SER A 82 -19.92 -4.16 6.83
N LYS A 83 -21.04 -3.50 7.19
CA LYS A 83 -21.00 -2.24 7.98
C LYS A 83 -20.40 -2.43 9.38
N LEU A 84 -20.66 -3.57 10.02
CA LEU A 84 -20.10 -3.87 11.33
C LEU A 84 -18.59 -4.08 11.24
N GLN A 85 -18.11 -4.78 10.21
CA GLN A 85 -16.67 -4.98 9.98
C GLN A 85 -15.94 -3.66 9.68
N ASP A 86 -16.52 -2.77 8.87
CA ASP A 86 -15.98 -1.42 8.63
C ASP A 86 -15.92 -0.60 9.93
N ALA A 87 -16.97 -0.66 10.76
CA ALA A 87 -16.99 0.02 12.05
C ALA A 87 -15.95 -0.57 13.04
N GLU A 88 -15.79 -1.89 13.07
CA GLU A 88 -14.79 -2.57 13.90
C GLU A 88 -13.36 -2.18 13.50
N ALA A 89 -13.06 -2.15 12.19
CA ALA A 89 -11.77 -1.68 11.68
C ALA A 89 -11.49 -0.22 12.09
N LYS A 90 -12.49 0.66 11.98
CA LYS A 90 -12.36 2.07 12.39
C LYS A 90 -12.18 2.24 13.90
N LEU A 91 -12.81 1.39 14.72
CA LEU A 91 -12.57 1.37 16.15
C LEU A 91 -11.14 0.91 16.49
N ASN A 92 -10.60 -0.08 15.77
CA ASN A 92 -9.21 -0.52 15.93
C ASN A 92 -8.23 0.64 15.70
N ILE A 93 -8.46 1.47 14.69
CA ILE A 93 -7.66 2.70 14.46
C ILE A 93 -7.69 3.64 15.68
N LEU A 94 -8.83 3.78 16.35
CA LEU A 94 -8.99 4.68 17.50
C LEU A 94 -8.36 4.14 18.79
N ASP A 95 -8.47 2.85 19.06
CA ASP A 95 -8.11 2.29 20.37
C ASP A 95 -6.69 1.70 20.41
N ASN A 96 -6.12 1.32 19.26
CA ASN A 96 -4.86 0.61 19.21
C ASN A 96 -3.63 1.54 19.35
N GLU A 97 -2.75 1.25 20.31
CA GLU A 97 -1.46 1.95 20.47
C GLU A 97 -0.40 1.48 19.47
N GLY A 98 -0.57 0.27 18.91
CA GLY A 98 0.29 -0.31 17.90
C GLY A 98 0.07 0.27 16.49
N ILE A 99 0.58 -0.44 15.49
CA ILE A 99 0.35 -0.09 14.09
C ILE A 99 -1.14 -0.35 13.78
N PRO A 100 -1.88 0.63 13.23
CA PRO A 100 -3.31 0.48 12.96
C PRO A 100 -3.57 -0.47 11.80
N ASP A 101 -4.59 -1.31 11.95
CA ASP A 101 -5.05 -2.20 10.89
C ASP A 101 -6.12 -1.49 10.05
N PHE A 102 -5.81 -1.26 8.78
CA PHE A 102 -6.73 -0.70 7.81
C PHE A 102 -7.30 -1.81 6.94
N ALA A 103 -8.61 -1.81 6.76
CA ALA A 103 -9.28 -2.76 5.87
C ALA A 103 -10.55 -2.14 5.26
N SER A 104 -10.82 -2.47 4.01
CA SER A 104 -12.04 -2.10 3.28
C SER A 104 -12.41 -3.18 2.28
N GLU A 105 -13.66 -3.63 2.28
CA GLU A 105 -14.19 -4.52 1.24
C GLU A 105 -14.31 -3.81 -0.12
N LYS A 106 -14.41 -2.47 -0.09
CA LYS A 106 -14.43 -1.62 -1.27
C LYS A 106 -13.02 -1.24 -1.65
N THR A 107 -12.60 -1.66 -2.84
CA THR A 107 -11.20 -1.61 -3.25
C THR A 107 -10.92 -0.64 -4.40
N ASP A 108 -11.92 0.11 -4.87
CA ASP A 108 -11.69 1.19 -5.82
C ASP A 108 -11.07 2.42 -5.14
N LYS A 109 -10.39 3.24 -5.95
CA LYS A 109 -9.66 4.42 -5.48
C LYS A 109 -10.53 5.40 -4.69
N ASN A 110 -11.76 5.66 -5.15
CA ASN A 110 -12.62 6.65 -4.51
C ASN A 110 -13.14 6.15 -3.17
N ASP A 111 -13.51 4.87 -3.10
CA ASP A 111 -13.94 4.25 -1.85
C ASP A 111 -12.78 4.17 -0.83
N ILE A 112 -11.56 3.79 -1.24
CA ILE A 112 -10.39 3.80 -0.35
C ILE A 112 -10.10 5.22 0.15
N MET A 113 -10.12 6.22 -0.74
CA MET A 113 -9.95 7.64 -0.35
C MET A 113 -11.06 8.10 0.60
N SER A 114 -12.31 7.68 0.37
CA SER A 114 -13.44 8.01 1.26
C SER A 114 -13.25 7.39 2.64
N TYR A 115 -12.82 6.12 2.69
CA TYR A 115 -12.49 5.44 3.93
C TYR A 115 -11.38 6.16 4.70
N LEU A 116 -10.24 6.45 4.05
CA LEU A 116 -9.11 7.14 4.69
C LEU A 116 -9.49 8.54 5.18
N ASN A 117 -10.26 9.31 4.40
CA ASN A 117 -10.73 10.63 4.82
C ASN A 117 -11.71 10.55 6.00
N SER A 118 -12.64 9.59 5.98
CA SER A 118 -13.54 9.35 7.11
C SER A 118 -12.76 9.00 8.38
N SER A 119 -11.78 8.09 8.27
CA SER A 119 -10.93 7.69 9.39
C SER A 119 -10.08 8.86 9.89
N ARG A 120 -9.56 9.71 8.99
CA ARG A 120 -8.85 10.94 9.33
C ARG A 120 -9.71 11.88 10.16
N THR A 121 -10.94 12.18 9.73
CA THR A 121 -11.86 13.07 10.45
C THR A 121 -12.21 12.55 11.85
N MET A 122 -12.28 11.24 12.04
CA MET A 122 -12.48 10.64 13.37
C MET A 122 -11.32 10.91 14.33
N LEU A 123 -10.13 11.22 13.80
CA LEU A 123 -8.90 11.48 14.55
C LEU A 123 -8.61 12.98 14.75
N ASP A 124 -9.46 13.91 14.27
CA ASP A 124 -9.18 15.36 14.29
C ASP A 124 -8.90 15.95 15.69
N ARG A 125 -9.34 15.28 16.76
CA ARG A 125 -9.10 15.68 18.16
C ARG A 125 -8.10 14.79 18.90
N SER A 126 -7.41 13.92 18.17
CA SER A 126 -6.43 12.97 18.69
C SER A 126 -5.00 13.50 18.47
N LEU A 127 -4.04 12.93 19.20
CA LEU A 127 -2.61 13.05 18.88
C LEU A 127 -2.22 12.18 17.68
N ARG A 128 -3.12 11.30 17.26
CA ARG A 128 -3.00 10.43 16.10
C ARG A 128 -3.61 11.08 14.86
N GLY A 129 -3.20 10.63 13.70
CA GLY A 129 -3.70 11.15 12.43
C GLY A 129 -3.39 10.24 11.25
N ILE A 130 -3.95 10.60 10.10
CA ILE A 130 -3.71 9.97 8.81
C ILE A 130 -3.43 11.10 7.83
N GLU A 131 -2.27 11.08 7.20
CA GLU A 131 -1.93 12.02 6.14
C GLU A 131 -1.81 11.27 4.82
N ILE A 132 -2.64 11.68 3.85
CA ILE A 132 -2.70 11.08 2.53
C ILE A 132 -1.79 11.90 1.62
N LEU A 133 -0.81 11.23 1.00
CA LEU A 133 0.09 11.85 0.04
C LEU A 133 -0.58 11.79 -1.33
N GLU A 134 -0.64 12.93 -2.03
CA GLU A 134 -1.35 13.02 -3.31
C GLU A 134 -0.96 11.88 -4.27
N SER A 135 -2.00 11.29 -4.89
CA SER A 135 -1.97 10.02 -5.62
C SER A 135 -0.86 9.96 -6.69
N TYR A 136 0.19 9.18 -6.41
CA TYR A 136 1.35 8.95 -7.32
C TYR A 136 1.01 8.13 -8.56
N SER A 137 -0.06 7.35 -8.49
CA SER A 137 -0.62 6.62 -9.62
C SER A 137 -2.13 6.48 -9.46
N ASP A 138 -2.85 6.18 -10.53
CA ASP A 138 -4.25 5.78 -10.42
C ASP A 138 -4.43 4.39 -9.80
N SER A 139 -3.35 3.63 -9.66
CA SER A 139 -3.34 2.27 -9.14
C SER A 139 -3.01 2.17 -7.64
N SER A 140 -2.56 3.25 -6.99
CA SER A 140 -2.16 3.18 -5.58
C SER A 140 -2.32 4.51 -4.84
N ILE A 141 -2.68 4.41 -3.57
CA ILE A 141 -2.78 5.53 -2.63
C ILE A 141 -1.65 5.38 -1.61
N LEU A 142 -0.84 6.43 -1.45
CA LEU A 142 0.22 6.48 -0.45
C LEU A 142 -0.26 7.34 0.72
N PHE A 143 -0.06 6.87 1.94
CA PHE A 143 -0.42 7.62 3.13
C PHE A 143 0.46 7.19 4.31
N TYR A 144 0.49 8.00 5.36
CA TYR A 144 1.11 7.60 6.61
C TYR A 144 0.21 7.88 7.80
N ALA A 145 0.25 6.99 8.78
CA ALA A 145 -0.43 7.14 10.06
C ALA A 145 0.55 7.79 11.06
N THR A 146 0.07 8.76 11.84
CA THR A 146 0.86 9.50 12.84
C THR A 146 0.40 9.15 14.25
N GLY A 147 1.32 9.14 15.22
CA GLY A 147 1.02 8.80 16.61
C GLY A 147 0.82 7.30 16.86
N TYR A 148 1.34 6.44 15.98
CA TYR A 148 1.22 4.97 16.07
C TYR A 148 2.59 4.29 16.05
N GLY A 149 2.71 3.21 16.84
CA GLY A 149 3.93 2.41 16.95
C GLY A 149 5.14 3.18 17.50
N ASP A 150 6.29 2.51 17.55
CA ASP A 150 7.49 3.02 18.26
C ASP A 150 8.11 4.26 17.59
N SER A 151 8.00 4.37 16.27
CA SER A 151 8.63 5.45 15.48
C SER A 151 7.72 6.64 15.22
N PHE A 152 6.50 6.68 15.80
CA PHE A 152 5.48 7.73 15.63
C PHE A 152 4.79 7.78 14.25
N ASN A 153 5.52 7.84 13.12
CA ASN A 153 4.91 7.80 11.79
C ASN A 153 5.16 6.47 11.08
N GLN A 154 4.10 5.90 10.49
CA GLN A 154 4.12 4.61 9.77
C GLN A 154 3.60 4.78 8.35
N MET A 155 4.39 4.39 7.35
CA MET A 155 4.07 4.57 5.92
C MET A 155 3.35 3.35 5.33
N PHE A 156 2.32 3.60 4.52
CA PHE A 156 1.50 2.57 3.89
C PHE A 156 1.28 2.86 2.40
N ILE A 157 1.23 1.79 1.61
CA ILE A 157 0.83 1.82 0.19
C ILE A 157 -0.43 0.96 0.03
N TRP A 158 -1.55 1.59 -0.33
CA TRP A 158 -2.79 0.89 -0.65
C TRP A 158 -2.93 0.74 -2.16
N SER A 159 -2.84 -0.49 -2.66
CA SER A 159 -3.08 -0.77 -4.09
C SER A 159 -4.59 -0.86 -4.36
N VAL A 160 -5.06 -0.21 -5.43
CA VAL A 160 -6.44 -0.36 -5.92
C VAL A 160 -6.69 -1.83 -6.25
N GLY A 161 -7.84 -2.35 -5.84
CA GLY A 161 -8.16 -3.78 -5.91
C GLY A 161 -7.78 -4.59 -4.67
N SER A 162 -6.97 -4.03 -3.75
CA SER A 162 -6.59 -4.68 -2.50
C SER A 162 -7.50 -4.27 -1.35
N THR A 163 -7.85 -5.21 -0.47
CA THR A 163 -8.72 -4.97 0.69
C THR A 163 -8.00 -4.33 1.87
N GLU A 164 -6.67 -4.37 1.87
CA GLU A 164 -5.81 -3.82 2.92
C GLU A 164 -4.58 -3.16 2.30
N PRO A 165 -4.01 -2.13 2.96
CA PRO A 165 -2.76 -1.52 2.53
C PRO A 165 -1.55 -2.32 3.01
N GLU A 166 -0.44 -2.15 2.31
CA GLU A 166 0.85 -2.71 2.70
C GLU A 166 1.63 -1.72 3.55
N LEU A 167 2.04 -2.13 4.76
CA LEU A 167 3.01 -1.41 5.56
C LEU A 167 4.37 -1.46 4.86
N VAL A 168 4.98 -0.29 4.63
CA VAL A 168 6.29 -0.21 4.00
C VAL A 168 7.38 -0.41 5.05
N ASN A 169 7.94 -1.62 5.10
CA ASN A 169 9.00 -1.95 6.05
C ASN A 169 10.20 -0.99 5.95
N GLY A 170 10.63 -0.47 7.10
CA GLY A 170 11.76 0.46 7.21
C GLY A 170 11.42 1.94 6.92
N ALA A 171 10.22 2.25 6.43
CA ALA A 171 9.78 3.59 6.07
C ALA A 171 9.20 4.41 7.24
N ALA A 172 9.35 3.92 8.47
CA ALA A 172 8.92 4.65 9.65
C ALA A 172 9.88 5.82 9.98
N PHE A 173 9.33 6.91 10.52
CA PHE A 173 10.09 8.14 10.81
C PHE A 173 9.51 8.93 11.98
N ALA A 174 10.37 9.62 12.73
CA ALA A 174 10.00 10.37 13.92
C ALA A 174 9.04 11.53 13.63
N LYS A 175 8.40 12.07 14.68
CA LYS A 175 7.43 13.18 14.61
C LYS A 175 7.91 14.41 13.82
N ASN A 176 9.20 14.71 13.89
CA ASN A 176 9.84 15.83 13.21
C ASN A 176 10.49 15.44 11.86
N GLY A 177 10.39 14.17 11.47
CA GLY A 177 10.72 13.73 10.14
C GLY A 177 9.71 14.26 9.13
N TYR A 178 10.12 14.28 7.87
CA TYR A 178 9.30 14.78 6.77
C TYR A 178 9.67 14.05 5.47
N LEU A 179 8.86 14.26 4.46
CA LEU A 179 8.96 13.57 3.18
C LEU A 179 9.28 14.59 2.09
N GLU A 180 10.19 14.23 1.19
CA GLU A 180 10.54 15.02 0.02
C GLU A 180 10.30 14.15 -1.21
N ARG A 181 9.39 14.60 -2.07
CA ARG A 181 9.11 13.92 -3.34
C ARG A 181 10.29 14.16 -4.27
N ILE A 182 10.89 13.07 -4.74
CA ILE A 182 11.98 13.13 -5.72
C ILE A 182 11.40 13.12 -7.13
N ASN A 183 10.46 12.22 -7.39
CA ASN A 183 9.65 12.18 -8.61
C ASN A 183 8.38 11.34 -8.37
N ASP A 184 7.76 10.82 -9.44
CA ASP A 184 6.53 10.02 -9.36
C ASP A 184 6.74 8.63 -8.74
N ARG A 185 7.99 8.14 -8.69
CA ARG A 185 8.34 6.80 -8.22
C ARG A 185 9.07 6.81 -6.89
N PHE A 186 9.90 7.81 -6.63
CA PHE A 186 10.79 7.85 -5.47
C PHE A 186 10.41 8.96 -4.49
N ILE A 187 10.47 8.61 -3.21
CA ILE A 187 10.30 9.54 -2.09
C ILE A 187 11.52 9.42 -1.17
N MET A 188 12.05 10.56 -0.76
CA MET A 188 13.04 10.63 0.30
C MET A 188 12.33 10.85 1.64
N ILE A 189 12.64 10.00 2.61
CA ILE A 189 12.15 10.06 3.97
C ILE A 189 13.27 10.58 4.85
N MET A 190 13.10 11.76 5.44
CA MET A 190 13.97 12.28 6.49
C MET A 190 13.44 11.74 7.81
N THR A 191 14.21 10.89 8.47
CA THR A 191 13.75 10.13 9.65
C THR A 191 13.60 10.99 10.90
N GLY A 192 14.24 12.17 10.94
CA GLY A 192 14.17 13.11 12.06
C GLY A 192 15.48 13.87 12.26
N ASN A 193 16.00 13.85 13.50
CA ASN A 193 17.17 14.62 13.92
C ASN A 193 18.52 13.91 13.74
N ASP A 194 18.54 12.62 13.44
CA ASP A 194 19.76 11.82 13.28
C ASP A 194 20.47 12.05 11.93
N GLY A 195 19.83 12.78 11.02
CA GLY A 195 20.34 13.04 9.68
C GLY A 195 20.24 11.84 8.74
N GLU A 196 19.59 10.75 9.15
CA GLU A 196 19.31 9.60 8.28
C GLU A 196 18.25 10.00 7.24
N ARG A 197 18.47 9.53 6.03
CA ARG A 197 17.57 9.65 4.90
C ARG A 197 17.38 8.29 4.28
N LYS A 198 16.14 7.94 3.99
CA LYS A 198 15.77 6.67 3.37
C LYS A 198 15.06 6.92 2.07
N MET A 199 15.31 6.07 1.09
CA MET A 199 14.75 6.20 -0.25
C MET A 199 13.71 5.12 -0.46
N LEU A 200 12.45 5.53 -0.58
CA LEU A 200 11.32 4.67 -0.89
C LEU A 200 11.14 4.58 -2.40
N ASP A 201 11.10 3.35 -2.93
CA ASP A 201 10.60 3.06 -4.28
C ASP A 201 9.14 2.61 -4.17
N ILE A 202 8.22 3.44 -4.65
CA ILE A 202 6.77 3.21 -4.54
C ILE A 202 6.36 1.98 -5.35
N GLU A 203 6.96 1.75 -6.53
CA GLU A 203 6.65 0.60 -7.37
C GLU A 203 7.08 -0.71 -6.70
N LYS A 204 8.24 -0.71 -6.04
CA LYS A 204 8.74 -1.88 -5.29
C LYS A 204 8.15 -2.00 -3.89
N LYS A 205 7.43 -0.98 -3.41
CA LYS A 205 6.83 -0.90 -2.07
C LYS A 205 7.86 -1.12 -0.95
N SER A 206 9.08 -0.62 -1.14
CA SER A 206 10.20 -0.92 -0.24
C SER A 206 11.20 0.23 -0.17
N ILE A 207 11.90 0.33 0.95
CA ILE A 207 13.10 1.16 1.06
C ILE A 207 14.23 0.51 0.27
N ILE A 208 14.76 1.24 -0.71
CA ILE A 208 15.79 0.75 -1.63
C ILE A 208 17.21 1.15 -1.22
N SER A 209 17.35 2.18 -0.39
CA SER A 209 18.63 2.60 0.15
C SER A 209 18.45 3.58 1.33
N SER A 210 19.50 3.74 2.13
CA SER A 210 19.56 4.68 3.26
C SER A 210 20.94 5.34 3.31
N PHE A 211 21.01 6.62 3.68
CA PHE A 211 22.25 7.37 3.80
C PHE A 211 22.14 8.47 4.85
N TYR A 212 23.29 8.97 5.32
CA TYR A 212 23.36 10.09 6.24
C TYR A 212 23.96 11.30 5.54
N SER A 213 23.42 12.48 5.81
CA SER A 213 24.00 13.74 5.32
C SER A 213 23.90 14.84 6.37
N ARG A 214 25.02 15.53 6.58
CA ARG A 214 25.16 16.66 7.51
C ARG A 214 24.29 17.85 7.12
N GLN A 215 24.18 18.11 5.81
CA GLN A 215 23.36 19.17 5.24
C GLN A 215 22.30 18.62 4.28
N LYS A 216 21.43 19.49 3.75
CA LYS A 216 20.41 19.07 2.76
C LYS A 216 21.12 18.49 1.52
N PRO A 217 20.79 17.24 1.10
CA PRO A 217 21.35 16.66 -0.12
C PRO A 217 20.82 17.42 -1.34
N TYR A 218 21.64 17.52 -2.38
CA TYR A 218 21.22 18.12 -3.64
C TYR A 218 21.07 17.04 -4.71
N LEU A 219 19.85 16.85 -5.23
CA LEU A 219 19.61 15.92 -6.33
C LEU A 219 20.16 16.51 -7.62
N ILE A 220 21.07 15.79 -8.26
CA ILE A 220 21.52 16.17 -9.60
C ILE A 220 20.39 15.84 -10.58
N ALA A 221 19.86 16.87 -11.25
CA ALA A 221 18.73 16.74 -12.15
C ALA A 221 18.90 15.61 -13.18
N GLU A 222 17.82 14.85 -13.41
CA GLU A 222 17.72 13.71 -14.35
C GLU A 222 18.58 12.49 -13.99
N THR A 223 19.10 12.42 -12.76
CA THR A 223 19.95 11.31 -12.29
C THR A 223 19.40 10.67 -11.01
N SER A 224 20.00 9.56 -10.58
CA SER A 224 19.78 8.98 -9.26
C SER A 224 20.79 9.45 -8.21
N SER A 225 21.58 10.50 -8.49
CA SER A 225 22.70 10.90 -7.63
C SER A 225 22.43 12.16 -6.85
N PHE A 226 22.72 12.10 -5.55
CA PHE A 226 22.78 13.26 -4.68
C PHE A 226 24.22 13.71 -4.48
N ILE A 227 24.46 15.01 -4.41
CA ILE A 227 25.62 15.57 -3.72
C ILE A 227 25.26 15.63 -2.23
N ILE A 228 26.06 14.98 -1.39
CA ILE A 228 25.87 14.97 0.06
C ILE A 228 27.18 15.28 0.78
N GLN A 229 27.07 15.66 2.05
CA GLN A 229 28.23 15.80 2.93
C GLN A 229 28.11 14.79 4.06
N LYS A 230 29.09 13.89 4.16
CA LYS A 230 29.12 12.86 5.18
C LYS A 230 29.27 13.47 6.59
N PRO A 231 28.46 13.06 7.57
CA PRO A 231 28.49 13.65 8.92
C PRO A 231 29.73 13.25 9.73
N ASP A 232 30.30 12.08 9.48
CA ASP A 232 31.43 11.50 10.22
C ASP A 232 32.78 12.06 9.74
N THR A 233 32.94 12.23 8.43
CA THR A 233 34.20 12.65 7.78
C THR A 233 34.16 14.09 7.29
N GLY A 234 32.97 14.67 7.08
CA GLY A 234 32.82 15.96 6.42
C GLY A 234 33.06 15.90 4.90
N ALA A 235 33.39 14.74 4.34
CA ALA A 235 33.68 14.55 2.92
C ALA A 235 32.43 14.78 2.06
N PHE A 236 32.62 15.38 0.89
CA PHE A 236 31.57 15.54 -0.11
C PHE A 236 31.56 14.31 -0.99
N VAL A 237 30.40 13.67 -1.12
CA VAL A 237 30.28 12.45 -1.92
C VAL A 237 29.08 12.54 -2.86
N LEU A 238 29.20 11.90 -4.01
CA LEU A 238 28.11 11.55 -4.89
C LEU A 238 27.49 10.25 -4.38
N TYR A 239 26.22 10.28 -4.04
CA TYR A 239 25.48 9.12 -3.55
C TYR A 239 24.38 8.75 -4.54
N ASP A 240 24.53 7.60 -5.21
CA ASP A 240 23.52 7.00 -6.07
C ASP A 240 22.51 6.21 -5.23
N PHE A 241 21.31 6.75 -5.07
CA PHE A 241 20.29 6.12 -4.24
C PHE A 241 19.66 4.88 -4.87
N VAL A 242 19.74 4.70 -6.19
CA VAL A 242 19.23 3.51 -6.86
C VAL A 242 20.19 2.37 -6.60
N ASN A 243 21.48 2.56 -6.86
CA ASN A 243 22.48 1.49 -6.71
C ASN A 243 23.12 1.40 -5.32
N ALA A 244 22.78 2.30 -4.40
CA ALA A 244 23.38 2.43 -3.07
C ALA A 244 24.91 2.52 -3.14
N LYS A 245 25.43 3.26 -4.12
CA LYS A 245 26.85 3.48 -4.35
C LYS A 245 27.24 4.89 -3.96
N GLU A 246 28.43 5.03 -3.40
CA GLU A 246 29.02 6.31 -3.06
C GLU A 246 30.37 6.50 -3.73
N GLN A 247 30.66 7.74 -4.12
CA GLN A 247 31.96 8.14 -4.67
C GLN A 247 32.35 9.51 -4.14
N GLU A 248 33.54 9.61 -3.53
CA GLU A 248 34.04 10.88 -3.00
C GLU A 248 34.34 11.87 -4.13
N ILE A 249 33.93 13.13 -3.93
CA ILE A 249 34.26 14.21 -4.83
C ILE A 249 35.67 14.68 -4.48
N ALA A 250 36.62 14.38 -5.37
CA ALA A 250 37.99 14.81 -5.24
C ALA A 250 38.08 16.35 -5.29
N LEU A 251 38.29 16.95 -4.12
CA LEU A 251 38.64 18.35 -3.93
C LEU A 251 40.13 18.45 -3.61
N ASP A 252 40.75 19.53 -4.07
CA ASP A 252 42.17 19.82 -3.94
C ASP A 252 42.65 19.94 -2.48
N TYR A 253 41.79 20.41 -1.58
CA TYR A 253 42.10 20.53 -0.15
C TYR A 253 40.99 19.97 0.75
N ASN A 254 41.10 18.68 1.08
CA ASN A 254 40.25 18.02 2.07
C ASN A 254 40.28 18.81 3.40
N ASN A 255 39.10 18.99 4.02
CA ASN A 255 38.84 19.74 5.26
C ASN A 255 38.84 21.27 5.18
N LYS A 256 39.14 21.91 4.04
CA LYS A 256 38.94 23.36 3.89
C LYS A 256 37.48 23.74 3.66
N TYR A 257 36.67 22.82 3.16
CA TYR A 257 35.27 23.09 2.82
C TYR A 257 34.37 22.44 3.86
N SER A 258 33.41 23.21 4.37
CA SER A 258 32.48 22.78 5.42
C SER A 258 31.04 22.71 4.94
N SER A 259 30.73 23.28 3.77
CA SER A 259 29.41 23.27 3.15
C SER A 259 29.51 23.29 1.63
N PHE A 260 28.38 23.01 0.98
CA PHE A 260 28.21 23.29 -0.44
C PHE A 260 26.86 23.97 -0.71
N GLU A 261 26.82 24.76 -1.78
CA GLU A 261 25.61 25.34 -2.36
C GLU A 261 25.60 25.10 -3.87
N VAL A 262 24.41 25.09 -4.47
CA VAL A 262 24.26 24.91 -5.91
C VAL A 262 23.55 26.13 -6.49
N ASP A 263 24.21 26.79 -7.43
CA ASP A 263 23.62 27.82 -8.25
C ASP A 263 23.02 27.16 -9.50
N GLU A 264 21.70 26.95 -9.46
CA GLU A 264 20.96 26.33 -10.56
C GLU A 264 20.96 27.19 -11.83
N ALA A 265 21.06 28.51 -11.71
CA ALA A 265 21.05 29.41 -12.86
C ALA A 265 22.34 29.30 -13.68
N SER A 266 23.49 29.14 -12.99
CA SER A 266 24.78 28.90 -13.66
C SER A 266 25.12 27.42 -13.83
N GLY A 267 24.37 26.51 -13.20
CA GLY A 267 24.64 25.07 -13.22
C GLY A 267 25.92 24.70 -12.48
N ARG A 268 26.28 25.45 -11.43
CA ARG A 268 27.53 25.29 -10.67
C ARG A 268 27.25 24.85 -9.25
N VAL A 269 28.10 23.97 -8.74
CA VAL A 269 28.21 23.71 -7.30
C VAL A 269 29.40 24.49 -6.76
N ILE A 270 29.21 25.13 -5.61
CA ILE A 270 30.21 25.90 -4.88
C ILE A 270 30.41 25.22 -3.52
N PHE A 271 31.61 24.71 -3.29
CA PHE A 271 32.07 24.19 -2.01
C PHE A 271 32.73 25.33 -1.25
N ALA A 272 32.33 25.57 -0.01
CA ALA A 272 32.79 26.71 0.77
C ALA A 272 33.20 26.32 2.19
N GLY A 273 34.14 27.07 2.76
CA GLY A 273 34.47 27.00 4.18
C GLY A 273 34.98 28.34 4.71
N ILE A 274 34.67 28.63 5.97
CA ILE A 274 35.10 29.83 6.67
C ILE A 274 36.30 29.46 7.56
N HIS A 275 37.37 30.23 7.44
CA HIS A 275 38.62 30.05 8.18
C HIS A 275 39.02 31.34 8.89
N LYS A 276 39.83 31.22 9.92
CA LYS A 276 40.47 32.35 10.59
C LYS A 276 41.97 32.28 10.41
N ASP A 277 42.60 33.42 10.19
CA ASP A 277 44.05 33.53 10.19
C ASP A 277 44.61 33.67 11.62
N GLU A 278 45.93 33.83 11.74
CA GLU A 278 46.62 34.03 13.02
C GLU A 278 46.20 35.32 13.77
N TYR A 279 45.46 36.20 13.10
CA TYR A 279 44.94 37.47 13.62
C TYR A 279 43.44 37.44 13.88
N GLU A 280 42.81 36.26 13.87
CA GLU A 280 41.36 36.04 14.02
C GLU A 280 40.50 36.66 12.90
N THR A 281 41.10 37.06 11.77
CA THR A 281 40.37 37.58 10.61
C THR A 281 39.68 36.44 9.88
N GLU A 282 38.35 36.52 9.74
CA GLU A 282 37.56 35.53 9.03
C GLU A 282 37.66 35.74 7.51
N TYR A 283 37.93 34.65 6.78
CA TYR A 283 37.93 34.62 5.32
C TYR A 283 37.22 33.37 4.80
N ARG A 284 36.59 33.49 3.61
CA ARG A 284 35.88 32.40 2.94
C ARG A 284 36.74 31.82 1.83
N VAL A 285 36.91 30.50 1.84
CA VAL A 285 37.56 29.74 0.76
C VAL A 285 36.48 29.03 -0.04
N GLU A 286 36.55 29.14 -1.36
CA GLU A 286 35.57 28.56 -2.28
C GLU A 286 36.25 27.72 -3.38
N ALA A 287 35.61 26.62 -3.75
CA ALA A 287 35.90 25.88 -4.97
C ALA A 287 34.60 25.67 -5.72
N ALA A 288 34.58 25.94 -7.03
CA ALA A 288 33.36 25.88 -7.81
C ALA A 288 33.54 25.02 -9.06
N ALA A 289 32.61 24.10 -9.29
CA ALA A 289 32.62 23.18 -10.42
C ALA A 289 31.28 23.19 -11.17
N ASN A 290 31.32 23.02 -12.49
CA ASN A 290 30.11 22.85 -13.29
C ASN A 290 29.52 21.46 -13.05
N LEU A 291 28.20 21.37 -12.83
CA LEU A 291 27.51 20.10 -12.63
C LEU A 291 27.67 19.15 -13.82
N SER A 292 27.68 19.67 -15.05
CA SER A 292 27.93 18.87 -16.25
C SER A 292 29.31 18.20 -16.24
N LYS A 293 30.35 18.92 -15.81
CA LYS A 293 31.70 18.36 -15.66
C LYS A 293 31.78 17.33 -14.53
N ILE A 294 31.02 17.51 -13.45
CA ILE A 294 30.90 16.50 -12.39
C ILE A 294 30.23 15.24 -12.94
N LYS A 295 29.11 15.38 -13.66
CA LYS A 295 28.43 14.24 -14.31
C LYS A 295 29.39 13.45 -15.19
N GLU A 296 30.16 14.14 -16.03
CA GLU A 296 31.15 13.53 -16.94
C GLU A 296 32.29 12.86 -16.17
N LYS A 297 32.97 13.58 -15.27
CA LYS A 297 34.14 13.08 -14.54
C LYS A 297 33.84 11.82 -13.71
N TYR A 298 32.65 11.77 -13.13
CA TYR A 298 32.24 10.68 -12.24
C TYR A 298 31.33 9.66 -12.93
N ASN A 299 31.15 9.75 -14.26
CA ASN A 299 30.29 8.86 -15.05
C ASN A 299 28.89 8.67 -14.42
N ILE A 300 28.27 9.78 -13.99
CA ILE A 300 26.95 9.75 -13.35
C ILE A 300 25.90 9.33 -14.38
N LEU A 301 25.23 8.22 -14.10
CA LEU A 301 24.17 7.66 -14.95
C LEU A 301 22.89 8.50 -14.88
N SER A 302 22.09 8.45 -15.95
CA SER A 302 20.71 8.92 -15.88
C SER A 302 19.91 8.06 -14.90
N LEU A 303 18.77 8.59 -14.42
CA LEU A 303 17.89 7.82 -13.55
C LEU A 303 17.41 6.52 -14.22
N GLU A 304 17.02 6.59 -15.50
CA GLU A 304 16.56 5.43 -16.27
C GLU A 304 17.66 4.38 -16.42
N GLU A 305 18.89 4.80 -16.74
CA GLU A 305 20.05 3.92 -16.85
C GLU A 305 20.37 3.24 -15.52
N ALA A 306 20.32 3.99 -14.41
CA ALA A 306 20.55 3.45 -13.08
C ALA A 306 19.52 2.37 -12.70
N ILE A 307 18.23 2.59 -13.04
CA ILE A 307 17.15 1.62 -12.80
C ILE A 307 17.38 0.34 -13.61
N VAL A 308 17.73 0.45 -14.90
CA VAL A 308 17.99 -0.69 -15.78
C VAL A 308 19.20 -1.49 -15.30
N ASN A 309 20.29 -0.82 -14.93
CA ASN A 309 21.50 -1.48 -14.42
C ASN A 309 21.24 -2.26 -13.13
N LYS A 310 20.41 -1.73 -12.22
CA LYS A 310 19.98 -2.47 -11.02
C LYS A 310 19.15 -3.71 -11.35
N GLY A 311 18.32 -3.65 -12.40
CA GLY A 311 17.53 -4.78 -12.88
C GLY A 311 18.35 -5.86 -13.61
N GLY A 312 19.47 -5.47 -14.23
CA GLY A 312 20.38 -6.37 -14.95
C GLY A 312 21.41 -7.08 -14.07
N ALA A 313 21.74 -6.54 -12.89
CA ALA A 313 22.78 -7.05 -11.99
C ALA A 313 22.38 -8.31 -11.17
N GLY A 314 21.46 -9.13 -11.68
CA GLY A 314 21.18 -10.47 -11.16
C GLY A 314 22.18 -11.54 -11.63
N ALA A 315 23.19 -11.17 -12.43
CA ALA A 315 24.19 -12.09 -12.95
C ALA A 315 25.53 -11.38 -13.21
N ALA A 316 26.33 -11.17 -12.16
CA ALA A 316 27.79 -11.27 -12.14
C ALA A 316 28.34 -10.52 -10.92
N GLU A 317 28.97 -11.28 -10.01
CA GLU A 317 29.86 -10.77 -8.98
C GLU A 317 31.17 -10.23 -9.61
N ASP A 318 31.70 -9.20 -8.95
CA ASP A 318 33.10 -8.77 -8.82
C ASP A 318 34.12 -8.99 -9.95
N GLU A 319 34.75 -7.89 -10.41
CA GLU A 319 36.21 -7.70 -10.25
C GLU A 319 36.68 -6.27 -10.64
N ASN A 320 37.34 -5.63 -9.68
CA ASN A 320 38.55 -4.78 -9.75
C ASN A 320 38.73 -3.56 -10.69
N SER A 321 38.85 -2.41 -10.01
CA SER A 321 40.01 -1.48 -9.93
C SER A 321 40.42 -0.51 -11.07
N ALA A 322 40.74 0.69 -10.59
CA ALA A 322 41.94 1.50 -10.88
C ALA A 322 41.81 2.70 -11.85
N ASP A 323 41.80 3.87 -11.22
CA ASP A 323 42.79 4.95 -11.33
C ASP A 323 42.85 5.80 -12.62
N SER A 324 42.49 7.07 -12.49
CA SER A 324 43.08 8.16 -13.29
C SER A 324 42.86 9.50 -12.57
N ALA A 325 43.89 9.97 -11.90
CA ALA A 325 43.98 11.31 -11.34
C ALA A 325 44.22 12.35 -12.46
N GLY A 326 43.18 13.12 -12.78
CA GLY A 326 43.26 14.34 -13.59
C GLY A 326 42.96 15.57 -12.72
N ASN A 327 43.97 16.42 -12.50
CA ASN A 327 43.83 17.70 -11.82
C ASN A 327 42.89 18.63 -12.59
N VAL A 328 41.99 19.31 -11.88
CA VAL A 328 41.13 20.36 -12.41
C VAL A 328 41.85 21.69 -12.22
N GLU A 329 42.04 22.44 -13.31
CA GLU A 329 42.48 23.83 -13.28
C GLU A 329 41.24 24.72 -13.06
N LEU A 330 41.25 25.53 -11.99
CA LEU A 330 40.21 26.53 -11.69
C LEU A 330 40.79 27.94 -11.76
N VAL A 331 40.00 28.83 -12.32
CA VAL A 331 40.26 30.27 -12.43
C VAL A 331 39.99 30.93 -11.08
N GLU A 332 41.01 31.56 -10.50
CA GLU A 332 40.90 32.39 -9.30
C GLU A 332 40.11 33.67 -9.63
N GLY A 333 39.03 33.91 -8.89
CA GLY A 333 38.33 35.18 -8.87
C GLY A 333 38.48 35.83 -7.50
N THR A 334 39.45 36.74 -7.34
CA THR A 334 39.53 37.61 -6.17
C THR A 334 38.58 38.79 -6.35
N ASN A 335 37.44 38.79 -5.66
CA ASN A 335 36.66 40.02 -5.49
C ASN A 335 37.14 40.71 -4.22
N ASN A 336 38.04 41.68 -4.40
CA ASN A 336 38.24 42.75 -3.41
C ASN A 336 37.17 43.81 -3.67
N GLU A 337 36.18 43.93 -2.78
CA GLU A 337 35.37 45.14 -2.70
C GLU A 337 36.13 46.22 -1.90
N VAL A 338 36.03 47.45 -2.40
CA VAL A 338 36.52 48.70 -1.77
C VAL A 338 35.41 49.32 -0.95
#